data_AF-A0A924RUF8-F1
#
_entry.id   AF-A0A924RUF8-F1
#
_cell.length_a   1.000
_cell.length_b   1.000
_cell.length_c   1.000
_cell.angle_alpha   90.00
_cell.angle_beta   90.00
_cell.angle_gamma   90.00
#
_symmetry.space_group_name_H-M   'P 1'
#
loop_
_entity.id
_entity.type
_entity.pdbx_description
1 polymer ?
#
loop_
_entity_poly.entity_id
_entity_poly.type
_entity_poly.pdbx_seq_one_letter_code
_entity_poly.pdbx_strand_id
1 'polypeptide(L)' 'MLNLEVCKKVLQQNGKKYSDEEVKKIRQLLYKLGELDYQLLTAQKPTQDANSHYLHKGIN' A
#
# COMPACT_ATOMS: atom_id res chain seq x y z
N MET A 1 7.24 9.86 0.01
CA MET A 1 7.28 9.76 -1.46
C MET A 1 8.67 9.29 -1.87
N LEU A 2 8.81 8.07 -2.38
CA LEU A 2 10.05 7.50 -2.91
C LEU A 2 10.80 8.45 -3.85
N ASN A 3 12.08 8.70 -3.52
CA ASN A 3 12.98 9.50 -4.35
C ASN A 3 13.33 8.75 -5.64
N LEU A 4 13.38 9.49 -6.74
CA LEU A 4 13.64 8.95 -8.09
C LEU A 4 15.03 8.32 -8.19
N GLU A 5 16.01 8.90 -7.50
CA GLU A 5 17.38 8.38 -7.44
C GLU A 5 17.43 6.99 -6.79
N VAL A 6 16.62 6.76 -5.75
CA VAL A 6 16.53 5.47 -5.07
C VAL A 6 15.88 4.44 -5.99
N CYS A 7 14.77 4.81 -6.63
CA CYS A 7 14.12 3.95 -7.63
C CYS A 7 15.08 3.58 -8.76
N LYS A 8 15.86 4.54 -9.26
CA LYS A 8 16.84 4.32 -10.33
C LYS A 8 17.96 3.38 -9.88
N LYS A 9 18.52 3.57 -8.68
CA LYS A 9 19.53 2.66 -8.11
C LYS A 9 19.01 1.23 -8.00
N VAL A 10 17.81 1.04 -7.44
CA VAL A 10 17.21 -0.30 -7.28
C VAL A 10 16.93 -0.96 -8.63
N LEU A 11 16.38 -0.23 -9.59
CA LEU A 11 16.08 -0.77 -10.91
C LEU A 11 17.35 -1.11 -11.72
N GLN A 12 18.43 -0.37 -11.51
CA GLN A 12 19.72 -0.59 -12.18
C GLN A 12 20.59 -1.68 -11.53
N GLN A 13 20.26 -2.15 -10.30
CA GLN A 13 21.00 -3.23 -9.64
C GLN A 13 21.00 -4.54 -10.44
N ASN A 14 19.95 -4.80 -11.24
CA ASN A 14 19.85 -6.00 -12.06
C ASN A 14 20.48 -5.83 -13.47
N GLY A 15 21.35 -4.83 -13.66
CA GLY A 15 22.06 -4.59 -14.92
C GLY A 15 21.21 -4.02 -16.07
N LYS A 16 19.91 -3.80 -15.84
CA LYS A 16 19.02 -3.13 -16.80
C LYS A 16 19.12 -1.62 -16.68
N LYS A 17 19.30 -0.94 -17.81
CA LYS A 17 19.29 0.53 -17.87
C LYS A 17 17.85 0.99 -18.08
N TYR A 18 17.32 1.71 -17.10
CA TYR A 18 16.05 2.41 -17.22
C TYR A 18 16.30 3.91 -17.36
N SER A 19 15.63 4.54 -18.30
CA SER A 19 15.56 5.99 -18.46
C SER A 19 14.74 6.62 -17.33
N ASP A 20 14.92 7.92 -17.10
CA ASP A 20 14.20 8.62 -16.04
C ASP A 20 12.69 8.61 -16.27
N GLU A 21 12.24 8.57 -17.53
CA GLU A 21 10.83 8.44 -17.87
C GLU A 21 10.25 7.07 -17.53
N GLU A 22 11.00 6.00 -17.78
CA GLU A 22 10.60 4.64 -17.41
C GLU A 22 10.53 4.49 -15.89
N VAL A 23 11.51 5.04 -15.17
CA VAL A 23 11.51 5.05 -13.70
C VAL A 23 10.28 5.82 -13.16
N LYS A 24 9.91 6.94 -13.78
CA LYS A 24 8.68 7.68 -13.43
C LYS A 24 7.42 6.84 -13.65
N LYS A 25 7.30 6.16 -14.78
CA LYS A 25 6.14 5.31 -15.12
C LYS A 25 6.02 4.13 -14.15
N ILE A 26 7.13 3.44 -13.88
CA ILE A 26 7.17 2.33 -12.90
C ILE A 26 6.74 2.83 -11.52
N ARG A 27 7.29 3.97 -11.08
CA ARG A 27 6.92 4.58 -9.80
C ARG A 27 5.43 4.89 -9.71
N GLN A 28 4.86 5.51 -10.75
CA GLN A 28 3.42 5.83 -10.78
C GLN A 28 2.56 4.58 -10.73
N LEU A 29 2.94 3.53 -11.45
CA LEU A 29 2.23 2.25 -11.44
C LEU A 29 2.22 1.64 -10.03
N LEU A 30 3.37 1.59 -9.36
CA LEU A 30 3.49 1.03 -8.01
C LEU A 30 2.64 1.79 -6.98
N TYR A 31 2.61 3.13 -7.06
CA TYR A 31 1.75 3.92 -6.19
C TYR A 31 0.27 3.65 -6.43
N LYS A 32 -0.15 3.58 -7.69
CA LYS A 32 -1.54 3.28 -8.04
C LYS A 32 -1.95 1.90 -7.53
N LEU A 33 -1.04 0.92 -7.60
CA LEU A 33 -1.28 -0.44 -7.13
C LEU A 33 -1.41 -0.49 -5.60
N GLY A 34 -0.53 0.22 -4.88
CA GLY A 34 -0.62 0.35 -3.43
C GLY A 34 -1.87 1.13 -2.96
N GLU A 35 -2.29 2.15 -3.70
CA GLU A 35 -3.53 2.87 -3.44
C GLU A 35 -4.75 1.96 -3.60
N LEU A 36 -4.80 1.16 -4.67
CA LEU A 36 -5.88 0.20 -4.88
C LEU A 36 -5.93 -0.86 -3.77
N ASP A 37 -4.78 -1.39 -3.36
CA ASP A 37 -4.68 -2.35 -2.26
C ASP A 37 -5.16 -1.76 -0.93
N TYR A 38 -4.75 -0.51 -0.64
CA TYR A 38 -5.23 0.23 0.52
C TYR A 38 -6.74 0.48 0.48
N GLN A 39 -7.28 0.89 -0.68
CA GLN A 39 -8.71 1.07 -0.87
C GLN A 39 -9.48 -0.24 -0.67
N LEU A 40 -8.96 -1.35 -1.19
CA LEU A 40 -9.56 -2.66 -1.00
C LEU A 40 -9.55 -3.07 0.48
N LEU A 41 -8.43 -2.88 1.18
CA LEU A 41 -8.30 -3.17 2.60
C LEU A 41 -9.24 -2.31 3.46
N THR A 42 -9.35 -1.02 3.14
CA THR A 42 -10.19 -0.07 3.88
C THR A 42 -11.68 -0.26 3.58
N ALA A 43 -12.05 -0.60 2.34
CA ALA A 43 -13.41 -0.97 1.97
C ALA A 43 -13.85 -2.30 2.62
N GLN A 44 -12.91 -3.20 2.88
CA GLN A 44 -13.16 -4.46 3.57
C GLN A 44 -13.15 -4.38 5.09
N LYS A 45 -12.83 -3.22 5.70
CA LYS A 45 -13.04 -3.07 7.14
C LYS A 45 -14.55 -3.12 7.40
N PRO A 46 -15.09 -4.19 8.02
CA PRO A 46 -16.43 -4.08 8.58
C PRO A 46 -16.38 -2.92 9.57
N THR A 47 -17.40 -2.08 9.55
CA THR A 47 -17.62 -1.03 10.54
C THR A 47 -17.27 -1.56 11.92
N GLN A 48 -16.18 -1.05 12.52
CA GLN A 48 -15.76 -1.37 13.89
C GLN A 48 -16.72 -0.79 14.95
N ASP A 49 -17.98 -0.56 14.57
CA ASP A 49 -19.07 -0.07 15.40
C ASP A 49 -20.18 -1.11 15.59
N ALA A 50 -19.92 -2.39 15.28
CA ALA A 50 -20.79 -3.47 15.73
C ALA A 50 -20.45 -3.84 17.19
N ASN A 51 -20.87 -2.98 18.11
CA ASN A 51 -21.29 -3.34 19.47
C ASN A 51 -20.36 -4.27 20.26
N SER A 52 -19.29 -3.71 20.84
CA SER A 52 -18.67 -4.25 22.05
C SER A 52 -19.64 -4.12 23.24
N HIS A 53 -20.70 -4.94 23.26
CA HIS A 53 -21.70 -4.96 24.34
C HIS A 53 -21.86 -6.34 24.99
N TYR A 54 -20.99 -7.30 24.68
CA TYR A 54 -21.18 -8.70 25.09
C TYR A 54 -20.18 -9.21 26.15
N LEU A 55 -19.33 -8.35 26.74
CA LEU A 55 -18.28 -8.80 27.67
C LEU A 55 -18.58 -8.66 29.18
N HIS A 56 -19.80 -8.30 29.57
CA HIS A 56 -20.18 -8.28 30.99
C HIS A 56 -21.56 -8.91 31.23
N LYS A 57 -21.65 -10.23 31.13
CA LYS A 57 -22.63 -10.97 31.92
C LYS A 57 -21.87 -11.72 33.02
N GLY A 58 -21.75 -11.05 34.17
CA GLY A 58 -21.37 -11.70 35.41
C GLY A 58 -22.32 -12.86 35.67
N ILE A 59 -21.75 -14.05 35.83
CA ILE A 59 -22.47 -15.25 36.25
C ILE A 59 -22.79 -15.02 37.73
N ASN A 60 -24.08 -15.00 38.07
CA ASN A 60 -24.58 -14.98 39.45
C ASN A 60 -25.02 -16.40 39.82
#